data_AF-A0A924XN65-F1
#
_entry.id   AF-A0A924XN65-F1
#
_cell.length_a   1.000
_cell.length_b   1.000
_cell.length_c   1.000
_cell.angle_alpha   90.00
_cell.angle_beta   90.00
_cell.angle_gamma   90.00
#
_symmetry.space_group_name_H-M   'P 1'
#
loop_
_entity.id
_entity.type
_entity.pdbx_description
1 polymer ?
#
loop_
_entity_poly.entity_id
_entity_poly.type
_entity_poly.pdbx_seq_one_letter_code
_entity_poly.pdbx_strand_id
1 'polypeptide(L)'
;KEKLKQLKKKVDVLTLSATPIPRTLSMSLNGMRDMSLIETPPRDRLSINTQVVQFGENVIKSAIELEMSRNGQVFFIHNRVETIESIAALIKKIVPEARIIIAHGQMNEQEMETAMLDFVDYKFDVLIATTIIENGIDIPRANTIIINRADNYGLSQLYQLRGRVGRSNRRAYAYLLIPSELTLTPIARRRLSAIREFSDLGAGFRIAALDLELRGAGNLLGGEQSGQMDALGFELYTKMLERTVNELRGEEITDELSVSLNLGVDVSIPHEFISDMGQRLRTYKRISSATGEEILRKLSAEVSDRYGRMPESVENLFNYARLRRIAEEMRVLSIDKTPSGIAFKFNEKAKIAPDKLMTILQSYENAQFTPNGVLKFDLDEMQKQQILDLARQILQEIRTED
;
A
#
# COMPACT_ATOMS: atom_id res chain seq x y z
N LYS A 1 -25.11 12.07 4.05
CA LYS A 1 -23.98 13.01 3.83
C LYS A 1 -24.29 14.01 2.71
N GLU A 2 -24.49 13.58 1.47
CA GLU A 2 -24.76 14.51 0.34
C GLU A 2 -26.08 15.30 0.49
N LYS A 3 -27.17 14.68 1.00
CA LYS A 3 -28.39 15.44 1.36
C LYS A 3 -28.16 16.54 2.41
N LEU A 4 -27.24 16.34 3.36
CA LEU A 4 -26.91 17.35 4.37
C LEU A 4 -26.10 18.51 3.78
N LYS A 5 -25.24 18.23 2.79
CA LYS A 5 -24.50 19.26 2.03
C LYS A 5 -25.41 20.08 1.12
N GLN A 6 -26.52 19.52 0.65
CA GLN A 6 -27.50 20.25 -0.17
C GLN A 6 -28.29 21.30 0.62
N LEU A 7 -28.41 21.14 1.95
CA LEU A 7 -29.14 22.08 2.80
C LEU A 7 -28.42 23.43 2.99
N LYS A 8 -27.08 23.45 2.96
CA LYS A 8 -26.27 24.68 2.94
C LYS A 8 -24.95 24.44 2.21
N LYS A 9 -24.66 25.29 1.21
CA LYS A 9 -23.45 25.19 0.37
C LYS A 9 -22.13 25.60 1.06
N LYS A 10 -22.19 26.30 2.21
CA LYS A 10 -21.01 26.75 2.98
C LYS A 10 -21.08 26.18 4.40
N VAL A 11 -20.69 24.93 4.58
CA VAL A 11 -20.63 24.27 5.90
C VAL A 11 -19.32 23.51 5.98
N ASP A 12 -18.58 23.73 7.06
CA ASP A 12 -17.38 22.97 7.37
C ASP A 12 -17.77 21.55 7.81
N VAL A 13 -17.13 20.53 7.23
CA VAL A 13 -17.50 19.13 7.45
C VAL A 13 -16.35 18.39 8.14
N LEU A 14 -16.54 18.08 9.42
CA LEU A 14 -15.66 17.17 10.15
C LEU A 14 -16.17 15.73 10.02
N THR A 15 -15.34 14.82 9.49
CA THR A 15 -15.65 13.39 9.43
C THR A 15 -14.69 12.61 10.32
N LEU A 16 -15.21 11.91 11.32
CA LEU A 16 -14.45 11.03 12.20
C LEU A 16 -14.71 9.57 11.81
N SER A 17 -13.66 8.76 11.71
CA SER A 17 -13.78 7.33 11.38
C SER A 17 -12.61 6.53 11.94
N ALA A 18 -12.92 5.38 12.55
CA ALA A 18 -11.91 4.43 13.03
C ALA A 18 -11.27 3.61 11.89
N THR A 19 -12.00 3.44 10.78
CA THR A 19 -11.55 2.79 9.55
C THR A 19 -12.16 3.55 8.36
N PRO A 20 -11.42 4.48 7.72
CA PRO A 20 -11.97 5.25 6.62
C PRO A 20 -12.42 4.32 5.50
N ILE A 21 -13.64 4.54 4.99
CA ILE A 21 -14.18 3.78 3.86
C ILE A 21 -13.21 3.94 2.67
N PRO A 22 -12.87 2.86 1.93
CA PRO A 22 -11.87 2.90 0.86
C PRO A 22 -11.99 4.09 -0.09
N ARG A 23 -13.20 4.41 -0.55
CA ARG A 23 -13.45 5.57 -1.42
C ARG A 23 -13.15 6.92 -0.76
N THR A 24 -13.46 7.06 0.53
CA THR A 24 -13.18 8.30 1.28
C THR A 24 -11.69 8.42 1.61
N LEU A 25 -11.03 7.29 1.89
CA LEU A 25 -9.58 7.23 2.05
C LEU A 25 -8.87 7.68 0.77
N SER A 26 -9.27 7.12 -0.38
CA SER A 26 -8.74 7.52 -1.70
C SER A 26 -8.92 9.02 -1.96
N MET A 27 -10.11 9.60 -1.70
CA MET A 27 -10.32 11.04 -1.86
C MET A 27 -9.44 11.91 -0.94
N SER A 28 -9.14 11.42 0.26
CA SER A 28 -8.31 12.14 1.24
C SER A 28 -6.82 12.05 0.88
N LEU A 29 -6.37 10.88 0.40
CA LEU A 29 -5.02 10.69 -0.14
C LEU A 29 -4.77 11.55 -1.40
N ASN A 30 -5.79 11.78 -2.20
CA ASN A 30 -5.74 12.63 -3.40
C ASN A 30 -5.82 14.15 -3.09
N GLY A 31 -5.71 14.56 -1.82
CA GLY A 31 -5.73 15.98 -1.42
C GLY A 31 -7.07 16.71 -1.65
N MET A 32 -8.14 16.00 -2.03
CA MET A 32 -9.49 16.59 -2.13
C MET A 32 -10.15 16.78 -0.76
N ARG A 33 -9.58 16.17 0.29
CA ARG A 33 -9.99 16.35 1.68
C ARG A 33 -8.78 16.31 2.60
N ASP A 34 -8.69 17.29 3.48
CA ASP A 34 -7.69 17.29 4.55
C ASP A 34 -7.94 16.10 5.49
N MET A 35 -6.85 15.41 5.84
CA MET A 35 -6.86 14.26 6.73
C MET A 35 -5.91 14.51 7.89
N SER A 36 -6.41 14.34 9.11
CA SER A 36 -5.57 14.29 10.30
C SER A 36 -5.66 12.89 10.90
N LEU A 37 -4.50 12.28 11.14
CA LEU A 37 -4.39 10.94 11.69
C LEU A 37 -4.04 11.03 13.17
N ILE A 38 -4.82 10.35 14.01
CA ILE A 38 -4.55 10.23 15.45
C ILE A 38 -4.07 8.81 15.70
N GLU A 39 -2.75 8.62 15.75
CA GLU A 39 -2.12 7.30 15.96
C GLU A 39 -1.91 6.98 17.43
N THR A 40 -1.62 7.99 18.26
CA THR A 40 -1.25 7.80 19.66
C THR A 40 -2.43 7.31 20.48
N PRO A 41 -2.40 6.09 21.03
CA PRO A 41 -3.46 5.60 21.91
C PRO A 41 -3.43 6.32 23.27
N PRO A 42 -4.54 6.31 24.02
CA PRO A 42 -4.54 6.73 25.43
C PRO A 42 -3.53 5.93 26.26
N ARG A 43 -2.93 6.58 27.28
CA ARG A 43 -1.79 6.05 28.06
C ARG A 43 -2.01 4.67 28.69
N ASP A 44 -3.25 4.33 29.04
CA ASP A 44 -3.56 3.08 29.74
C ASP A 44 -4.07 1.95 28.83
N ARG A 45 -4.01 2.13 27.50
CA ARG A 45 -4.55 1.14 26.56
C ARG A 45 -3.50 0.10 26.18
N LEU A 46 -3.76 -1.16 26.54
CA LEU A 46 -2.91 -2.30 26.17
C LEU A 46 -3.29 -2.85 24.78
N SER A 47 -2.31 -3.45 24.10
CA SER A 47 -2.55 -4.11 22.81
C SER A 47 -3.39 -5.39 22.98
N ILE A 48 -4.22 -5.66 21.98
CA ILE A 48 -5.15 -6.79 21.96
C ILE A 48 -4.42 -8.01 21.40
N ASN A 49 -4.31 -9.08 22.20
CA ASN A 49 -3.68 -10.32 21.73
C ASN A 49 -4.63 -11.04 20.76
N THR A 50 -4.28 -11.03 19.47
CA THR A 50 -5.11 -11.59 18.41
C THR A 50 -4.56 -12.94 17.95
N GLN A 51 -5.37 -13.99 18.05
CA GLN A 51 -5.01 -15.34 17.64
C GLN A 51 -5.96 -15.85 16.56
N VAL A 52 -5.40 -16.39 15.47
CA VAL A 52 -6.16 -17.12 14.45
C VAL A 52 -6.03 -18.60 14.75
N VAL A 53 -7.15 -19.26 15.05
CA VAL A 53 -7.18 -20.64 15.54
C VAL A 53 -8.31 -21.40 14.89
N GLN A 54 -8.14 -22.71 14.72
CA GLN A 54 -9.21 -23.55 14.22
C GLN A 54 -10.36 -23.63 15.22
N PHE A 55 -11.58 -23.76 14.72
CA PHE A 55 -12.77 -23.94 15.54
C PHE A 55 -12.60 -25.24 16.35
N GLY A 56 -12.55 -25.11 17.66
CA GLY A 56 -12.42 -26.23 18.58
C GLY A 56 -13.07 -25.91 19.91
N GLU A 57 -13.85 -26.86 20.43
CA GLU A 57 -14.60 -26.69 21.68
C GLU A 57 -13.68 -26.35 22.86
N ASN A 58 -12.51 -26.98 22.95
CA ASN A 58 -11.53 -26.74 24.00
C ASN A 58 -10.96 -25.31 23.99
N VAL A 59 -10.78 -24.72 22.81
CA VAL A 59 -10.26 -23.35 22.67
C VAL A 59 -11.31 -22.34 23.13
N ILE A 60 -12.56 -22.55 22.72
CA ILE A 60 -13.70 -21.72 23.15
C ILE A 60 -13.88 -21.82 24.66
N LYS A 61 -13.85 -23.05 25.21
CA LYS A 61 -13.92 -23.30 26.66
C LYS A 61 -12.88 -22.50 27.43
N SER A 62 -11.61 -22.69 27.06
CA SER A 62 -10.47 -22.09 27.75
C SER A 62 -10.52 -20.56 27.67
N ALA A 63 -10.94 -19.99 26.54
CA ALA A 63 -11.07 -18.55 26.36
C ALA A 63 -12.16 -17.96 27.25
N ILE A 64 -13.32 -18.64 27.38
CA ILE A 64 -14.42 -18.19 28.23
C ILE A 64 -14.06 -18.32 29.71
N GLU A 65 -13.54 -19.48 30.13
CA GLU A 65 -13.12 -19.73 31.52
C GLU A 65 -12.05 -18.74 31.98
N LEU A 66 -11.08 -18.42 31.11
CA LEU A 66 -10.03 -17.44 31.40
C LEU A 66 -10.63 -16.05 31.69
N GLU A 67 -11.59 -15.59 30.89
CA GLU A 67 -12.19 -14.27 31.11
C GLU A 67 -13.13 -14.26 32.33
N MET A 68 -13.89 -15.34 32.54
CA MET A 68 -14.74 -15.50 33.73
C MET A 68 -13.92 -15.53 35.03
N SER A 69 -12.76 -16.20 35.04
CA SER A 69 -11.84 -16.21 36.19
C SER A 69 -11.33 -14.82 36.58
N ARG A 70 -11.39 -13.86 35.65
CA ARG A 70 -10.98 -12.47 35.84
C ARG A 70 -12.18 -11.55 36.14
N ASN A 71 -13.38 -12.11 36.33
CA ASN A 71 -14.64 -11.38 36.43
C ASN A 71 -14.88 -10.45 35.23
N GLY A 72 -14.44 -10.88 34.04
CA GLY A 72 -14.70 -10.20 32.78
C GLY A 72 -15.93 -10.75 32.08
N GLN A 73 -16.20 -10.22 30.89
CA GLN A 73 -17.28 -10.67 30.01
C GLN A 73 -16.73 -10.98 28.63
N VAL A 74 -17.43 -11.87 27.91
CA VAL A 74 -17.02 -12.37 26.61
C VAL A 74 -18.04 -12.00 25.54
N PHE A 75 -17.56 -11.48 24.42
CA PHE A 75 -18.35 -11.39 23.19
C PHE A 75 -18.11 -12.62 22.33
N PHE A 76 -19.17 -13.32 21.96
CA PHE A 76 -19.12 -14.39 20.97
C PHE A 76 -19.89 -13.96 19.72
N ILE A 77 -19.16 -13.68 18.65
CA ILE A 77 -19.75 -13.22 17.39
C ILE A 77 -20.08 -14.40 16.49
N HIS A 78 -21.35 -14.54 16.12
CA HIS A 78 -21.83 -15.51 15.16
C HIS A 78 -22.82 -14.87 14.18
N ASN A 79 -22.39 -14.63 12.94
CA ASN A 79 -23.17 -13.90 11.94
C ASN A 79 -24.18 -14.78 11.18
N ARG A 80 -24.98 -15.59 11.90
CA ARG A 80 -26.12 -16.35 11.36
C ARG A 80 -27.17 -16.54 12.45
N VAL A 81 -28.34 -15.94 12.27
CA VAL A 81 -29.43 -16.03 13.27
C VAL A 81 -29.99 -17.44 13.37
N GLU A 82 -30.14 -18.13 12.24
CA GLU A 82 -30.68 -19.51 12.18
C GLU A 82 -29.92 -20.50 13.07
N THR A 83 -28.61 -20.32 13.25
CA THR A 83 -27.73 -21.23 14.00
C THR A 83 -27.22 -20.65 15.32
N ILE A 84 -27.68 -19.45 15.70
CA ILE A 84 -27.18 -18.77 16.91
C ILE A 84 -27.58 -19.51 18.19
N GLU A 85 -28.80 -20.06 18.22
CA GLU A 85 -29.28 -20.85 19.35
C GLU A 85 -28.51 -22.16 19.52
N SER A 86 -28.14 -22.80 18.41
CA SER A 86 -27.29 -24.01 18.43
C SER A 86 -25.91 -23.72 19.02
N ILE A 87 -25.33 -22.55 18.69
CA ILE A 87 -24.08 -22.09 19.28
C ILE A 87 -24.25 -21.77 20.77
N ALA A 88 -25.37 -21.17 21.18
CA ALA A 88 -25.66 -20.93 22.58
C ALA A 88 -25.77 -22.24 23.39
N ALA A 89 -26.47 -23.23 22.85
CA ALA A 89 -26.55 -24.57 23.43
C ALA A 89 -25.18 -25.24 23.52
N LEU A 90 -24.35 -25.11 22.48
CA LEU A 90 -22.98 -25.61 22.46
C LEU A 90 -22.12 -24.97 23.57
N ILE A 91 -22.13 -23.63 23.67
CA ILE A 91 -21.37 -22.92 24.70
C ILE A 91 -21.88 -23.30 26.09
N LYS A 92 -23.20 -23.42 26.28
CA LYS A 92 -23.78 -23.85 27.57
C LYS A 92 -23.39 -25.27 27.96
N LYS A 93 -23.23 -26.16 26.98
CA LYS A 93 -22.72 -27.53 27.21
C LYS A 93 -21.25 -27.53 27.61
N ILE A 94 -20.43 -26.70 26.96
CA ILE A 94 -18.98 -26.66 27.16
C ILE A 94 -18.62 -25.93 28.47
N VAL A 95 -19.36 -24.86 28.81
CA VAL A 95 -19.19 -24.03 30.00
C VAL A 95 -20.54 -23.87 30.72
N PRO A 96 -20.96 -24.86 31.53
CA PRO A 96 -22.25 -24.84 32.23
C PRO A 96 -22.41 -23.67 33.20
N GLU A 97 -21.32 -23.22 33.81
CA GLU A 97 -21.28 -22.10 34.76
C GLU A 97 -21.49 -20.72 34.11
N ALA A 98 -21.31 -20.59 32.79
CA ALA A 98 -21.49 -19.31 32.11
C ALA A 98 -22.97 -18.91 32.03
N ARG A 99 -23.28 -17.67 32.42
CA ARG A 99 -24.57 -17.03 32.16
C ARG A 99 -24.53 -16.45 30.75
N ILE A 100 -25.37 -16.98 29.86
CA ILE A 100 -25.34 -16.67 28.43
C ILE A 100 -26.60 -15.89 28.06
N ILE A 101 -26.44 -14.87 27.23
CA ILE A 101 -27.55 -14.14 26.60
C ILE A 101 -27.30 -13.99 25.10
N ILE A 102 -28.37 -13.98 24.31
CA ILE A 102 -28.34 -13.86 22.85
C ILE A 102 -28.86 -12.48 22.45
N ALA A 103 -28.19 -11.84 21.50
CA ALA A 103 -28.61 -10.57 20.92
C ALA A 103 -28.44 -10.56 19.39
N HIS A 104 -29.53 -10.47 18.63
CA HIS A 104 -29.47 -10.44 17.16
C HIS A 104 -30.53 -9.54 16.53
N GLY A 105 -30.32 -9.11 15.28
CA GLY A 105 -31.08 -8.01 14.68
C GLY A 105 -32.53 -8.30 14.31
N GLN A 106 -32.95 -9.56 14.39
CA GLN A 106 -34.35 -9.94 14.25
C GLN A 106 -35.15 -9.81 15.56
N MET A 107 -34.49 -9.50 16.69
CA MET A 107 -35.19 -9.22 17.96
C MET A 107 -35.88 -7.87 17.91
N ASN A 108 -36.93 -7.72 18.70
CA ASN A 108 -37.57 -6.42 18.87
C ASN A 108 -36.60 -5.42 19.51
N GLU A 109 -36.73 -4.13 19.21
CA GLU A 109 -35.83 -3.09 19.74
C GLU A 109 -35.78 -3.10 21.27
N GLN A 110 -36.93 -3.29 21.94
CA GLN A 110 -37.01 -3.39 23.40
C GLN A 110 -36.30 -4.62 23.97
N GLU A 111 -36.41 -5.77 23.30
CA GLU A 111 -35.74 -7.01 23.72
C GLU A 111 -34.23 -6.90 23.57
N MET A 112 -33.79 -6.31 22.46
CA MET A 112 -32.37 -6.03 22.19
C MET A 112 -31.81 -5.07 23.25
N GLU A 113 -32.50 -3.96 23.52
CA GLU A 113 -32.08 -2.98 24.52
C GLU A 113 -31.98 -3.62 25.91
N THR A 114 -32.99 -4.41 26.30
CA THR A 114 -33.01 -5.12 27.58
C THR A 114 -31.84 -6.10 27.68
N ALA A 115 -31.59 -6.90 26.63
CA ALA A 115 -30.49 -7.85 26.61
C ALA A 115 -29.12 -7.16 26.73
N MET A 116 -28.96 -6.00 26.08
CA MET A 116 -27.72 -5.22 26.17
C MET A 116 -27.55 -4.58 27.55
N LEU A 117 -28.61 -4.03 28.14
CA LEU A 117 -28.58 -3.48 29.51
C LEU A 117 -28.24 -4.57 30.53
N ASP A 118 -28.87 -5.73 30.44
CA ASP A 118 -28.59 -6.86 31.33
C ASP A 118 -27.14 -7.35 31.21
N PHE A 119 -26.58 -7.30 30.00
CA PHE A 119 -25.17 -7.60 29.79
C PHE A 119 -24.27 -6.50 30.39
N VAL A 120 -24.57 -5.21 30.18
CA VAL A 120 -23.82 -4.10 30.80
C VAL A 120 -23.84 -4.18 32.33
N ASP A 121 -24.98 -4.55 32.91
CA ASP A 121 -25.19 -4.72 34.36
C ASP A 121 -24.54 -5.98 34.95
N TYR A 122 -23.80 -6.76 34.14
CA TYR A 122 -23.08 -7.96 34.57
C TYR A 122 -23.99 -9.09 35.07
N LYS A 123 -25.25 -9.12 34.60
CA LYS A 123 -26.17 -10.25 34.84
C LYS A 123 -25.79 -11.48 34.02
N PHE A 124 -25.08 -11.28 32.90
CA PHE A 124 -24.60 -12.32 32.00
C PHE A 124 -23.10 -12.19 31.74
N ASP A 125 -22.42 -13.33 31.58
CA ASP A 125 -20.98 -13.43 31.38
C ASP A 125 -20.62 -13.47 29.89
N VAL A 126 -21.47 -14.09 29.06
CA VAL A 126 -21.25 -14.27 27.62
C VAL A 126 -22.41 -13.71 26.83
N LEU A 127 -22.13 -12.76 25.93
CA LEU A 127 -23.08 -12.25 24.94
C LEU A 127 -22.79 -12.90 23.59
N ILE A 128 -23.74 -13.68 23.09
CA ILE A 128 -23.70 -14.25 21.76
C ILE A 128 -24.47 -13.33 20.83
N ALA A 129 -23.78 -12.74 19.85
CA ALA A 129 -24.42 -11.76 18.99
C ALA A 129 -24.00 -11.86 17.53
N THR A 130 -24.81 -11.27 16.66
CA THR A 130 -24.41 -11.01 15.27
C THR A 130 -23.49 -9.78 15.21
N THR A 131 -23.20 -9.28 14.01
CA THR A 131 -22.36 -8.08 13.78
C THR A 131 -22.91 -6.78 14.36
N ILE A 132 -24.04 -6.79 15.06
CA ILE A 132 -24.73 -5.57 15.54
C ILE A 132 -23.95 -4.85 16.64
N ILE A 133 -23.05 -5.55 17.35
CA ILE A 133 -22.09 -4.94 18.28
C ILE A 133 -21.14 -3.96 17.55
N GLU A 134 -21.09 -3.98 16.22
CA GLU A 134 -20.41 -2.96 15.40
C GLU A 134 -20.94 -1.54 15.68
N ASN A 135 -22.14 -1.37 16.26
CA ASN A 135 -22.72 -0.06 16.57
C ASN A 135 -22.66 0.29 18.06
N GLY A 136 -21.78 1.25 18.39
CA GLY A 136 -21.99 2.19 19.50
C GLY A 136 -21.78 1.72 20.96
N ILE A 137 -21.88 0.43 21.28
CA ILE A 137 -21.88 0.01 22.69
C ILE A 137 -20.44 -0.21 23.20
N ASP A 138 -20.12 0.44 24.31
CA ASP A 138 -18.86 0.34 25.05
C ASP A 138 -19.09 -0.45 26.33
N ILE A 139 -18.45 -1.60 26.46
CA ILE A 139 -18.53 -2.42 27.67
C ILE A 139 -17.11 -2.61 28.20
N PRO A 140 -16.67 -1.80 29.18
CA PRO A 140 -15.29 -1.84 29.70
C PRO A 140 -14.88 -3.19 30.28
N ARG A 141 -15.83 -3.99 30.76
CA ARG A 141 -15.61 -5.34 31.31
C ARG A 141 -15.45 -6.41 30.25
N ALA A 142 -15.82 -6.15 29.01
CA ALA A 142 -15.67 -7.09 27.93
C ALA A 142 -14.25 -7.01 27.35
N ASN A 143 -13.37 -7.89 27.81
CA ASN A 143 -11.97 -7.91 27.35
C ASN A 143 -11.66 -9.08 26.40
N THR A 144 -12.58 -10.03 26.23
CA THR A 144 -12.38 -11.16 25.32
C THR A 144 -13.46 -11.19 24.25
N ILE A 145 -13.03 -11.28 22.98
CA ILE A 145 -13.91 -11.47 21.83
C ILE A 145 -13.54 -12.76 21.09
N ILE A 146 -14.54 -13.55 20.76
CA ILE A 146 -14.44 -14.78 19.97
C ILE A 146 -15.27 -14.57 18.71
N ILE A 147 -14.65 -14.61 17.54
CA ILE A 147 -15.32 -14.40 16.26
C ILE A 147 -15.42 -15.75 15.54
N ASN A 148 -16.62 -16.30 15.47
CA ASN A 148 -16.87 -17.54 14.74
C ASN A 148 -16.89 -17.28 13.23
N ARG A 149 -16.32 -18.19 12.43
CA ARG A 149 -16.20 -18.07 10.97
C ARG A 149 -15.57 -16.73 10.54
N ALA A 150 -14.44 -16.39 11.16
CA ALA A 150 -13.70 -15.16 10.88
C ALA A 150 -13.31 -15.01 9.39
N ASP A 151 -13.25 -16.11 8.65
CA ASP A 151 -13.03 -16.18 7.20
C ASP A 151 -14.10 -15.48 6.36
N ASN A 152 -15.32 -15.37 6.87
CA ASN A 152 -16.43 -14.74 6.15
C ASN A 152 -16.50 -13.21 6.34
N TYR A 153 -15.64 -12.62 7.16
CA TYR A 153 -15.68 -11.20 7.48
C TYR A 153 -14.72 -10.40 6.59
N GLY A 154 -15.09 -9.14 6.33
CA GLY A 154 -14.17 -8.16 5.75
C GLY A 154 -13.07 -7.77 6.74
N LEU A 155 -11.92 -7.32 6.24
CA LEU A 155 -10.79 -6.92 7.09
C LEU A 155 -11.16 -5.73 8.01
N SER A 156 -11.86 -4.74 7.46
CA SER A 156 -12.42 -3.61 8.23
C SER A 156 -13.40 -4.05 9.32
N GLN A 157 -14.29 -5.01 9.02
CA GLN A 157 -15.25 -5.53 10.00
C GLN A 157 -14.53 -6.24 11.16
N LEU A 158 -13.56 -7.12 10.85
CA LEU A 158 -12.78 -7.80 11.88
C LEU A 158 -12.01 -6.80 12.75
N TYR A 159 -11.46 -5.74 12.16
CA TYR A 159 -10.76 -4.70 12.92
C TYR A 159 -11.72 -3.91 13.84
N GLN A 160 -12.91 -3.59 13.36
CA GLN A 160 -13.92 -2.90 14.17
C GLN A 160 -14.42 -3.78 15.31
N LEU A 161 -14.72 -5.06 15.05
CA LEU A 161 -15.09 -6.04 16.07
C LEU A 161 -13.98 -6.20 17.11
N ARG A 162 -12.72 -6.33 16.67
CA ARG A 162 -11.55 -6.36 17.56
C ARG A 162 -11.47 -5.11 18.43
N GLY A 163 -11.73 -3.93 17.87
CA GLY A 163 -11.71 -2.66 18.59
C GLY A 163 -12.81 -2.47 19.64
N ARG A 164 -13.77 -3.40 19.75
CA ARG A 164 -14.82 -3.40 20.78
C ARG A 164 -14.34 -3.92 22.13
N VAL A 165 -13.22 -4.63 22.18
CA VAL A 165 -12.58 -5.11 23.42
C VAL A 165 -11.29 -4.35 23.72
N GLY A 166 -10.81 -4.44 24.97
CA GLY A 166 -9.56 -3.80 25.38
C GLY A 166 -9.65 -2.28 25.53
N ARG A 167 -10.74 -1.83 26.16
CA ARG A 167 -10.95 -0.44 26.57
C ARG A 167 -10.58 -0.18 28.03
N SER A 168 -10.28 -1.24 28.79
CA SER A 168 -9.78 -1.18 30.16
C SER A 168 -8.25 -1.24 30.21
N ASN A 169 -7.67 -1.09 31.41
CA ASN A 169 -6.25 -1.31 31.69
C ASN A 169 -5.86 -2.80 31.74
N ARG A 170 -6.76 -3.70 31.36
CA ARG A 170 -6.55 -5.14 31.34
C ARG A 170 -6.24 -5.61 29.93
N ARG A 171 -5.33 -6.59 29.83
CA ARG A 171 -5.03 -7.22 28.55
C ARG A 171 -6.28 -7.91 28.00
N ALA A 172 -6.58 -7.62 26.75
CA ALA A 172 -7.70 -8.15 25.99
C ALA A 172 -7.25 -9.20 24.98
N TYR A 173 -8.17 -10.12 24.65
CA TYR A 173 -7.92 -11.25 23.76
C TYR A 173 -8.95 -11.26 22.62
N ALA A 174 -8.49 -11.55 21.41
CA ALA A 174 -9.32 -11.71 20.23
C ALA A 174 -9.03 -13.07 19.58
N TYR A 175 -10.00 -13.98 19.62
CA TYR A 175 -9.92 -15.31 19.01
C TYR A 175 -10.69 -15.32 17.69
N LEU A 176 -9.97 -15.46 16.59
CA LEU A 176 -10.51 -15.55 15.24
C LEU A 176 -10.64 -17.02 14.86
N LEU A 177 -11.85 -17.58 14.99
CA LEU A 177 -12.10 -18.99 14.71
C LEU A 177 -12.28 -19.22 13.21
N ILE A 178 -11.54 -20.17 12.66
CA ILE A 178 -11.62 -20.61 11.27
C ILE A 178 -11.97 -22.11 11.19
N PRO A 179 -12.64 -22.59 10.13
CA PRO A 179 -12.96 -24.00 10.00
C PRO A 179 -11.71 -24.87 9.87
N SER A 180 -10.93 -24.67 8.80
CA SER A 180 -9.63 -25.31 8.58
C SER A 180 -8.80 -24.43 7.66
N GLU A 181 -7.48 -24.36 7.91
CA GLU A 181 -6.56 -23.56 7.10
C GLU A 181 -6.52 -23.98 5.63
N LEU A 182 -6.84 -25.24 5.33
CA LEU A 182 -6.87 -25.81 3.98
C LEU A 182 -8.08 -25.34 3.17
N THR A 183 -9.17 -25.00 3.86
CA THR A 183 -10.44 -24.57 3.23
C THR A 183 -10.51 -23.07 2.98
N LEU A 184 -9.51 -22.30 3.45
CA LEU A 184 -9.49 -20.85 3.32
C LEU A 184 -9.15 -20.43 1.89
N THR A 185 -9.92 -19.46 1.37
CA THR A 185 -9.55 -18.78 0.13
C THR A 185 -8.23 -18.01 0.31
N PRO A 186 -7.43 -17.81 -0.76
CA PRO A 186 -6.20 -17.02 -0.69
C PRO A 186 -6.44 -15.61 -0.13
N ILE A 187 -7.58 -15.00 -0.47
CA ILE A 187 -7.97 -13.66 0.00
C ILE A 187 -8.28 -13.69 1.51
N ALA A 188 -8.99 -14.72 2.00
CA ALA A 188 -9.27 -14.86 3.44
C ALA A 188 -7.98 -15.11 4.24
N ARG A 189 -7.06 -15.94 3.73
CA ARG A 189 -5.75 -16.18 4.37
C ARG A 189 -4.92 -14.90 4.47
N ARG A 190 -4.86 -14.08 3.41
CA ARG A 190 -4.18 -12.77 3.44
C ARG A 190 -4.82 -11.82 4.45
N ARG A 191 -6.16 -11.72 4.48
CA ARG A 191 -6.90 -10.90 5.47
C ARG A 191 -6.58 -11.29 6.91
N LEU A 192 -6.66 -12.59 7.22
CA LEU A 192 -6.40 -13.11 8.57
C LEU A 192 -4.94 -12.96 8.99
N SER A 193 -4.00 -13.07 8.04
CA SER A 193 -2.57 -12.84 8.32
C SER A 193 -2.32 -11.37 8.63
N ALA A 194 -2.90 -10.47 7.84
CA ALA A 194 -2.76 -9.03 8.03
C ALA A 194 -3.31 -8.56 9.37
N ILE A 195 -4.48 -9.04 9.80
CA ILE A 195 -5.04 -8.60 11.09
C ILE A 195 -4.22 -9.07 12.30
N ARG A 196 -3.47 -10.18 12.16
CA ARG A 196 -2.53 -10.67 13.16
C ARG A 196 -1.27 -9.79 13.22
N GLU A 197 -0.74 -9.42 12.07
CA GLU A 197 0.44 -8.57 11.93
C GLU A 197 0.18 -7.13 12.40
N PHE A 198 -1.00 -6.58 12.08
CA PHE A 198 -1.43 -5.25 12.48
C PHE A 198 -2.16 -5.26 13.84
N SER A 199 -1.57 -5.93 14.84
CA SER A 199 -2.10 -6.04 16.21
C SER A 199 -1.84 -4.81 17.08
N ASP A 200 -0.96 -3.91 16.65
CA ASP A 200 -0.64 -2.67 17.38
C ASP A 200 -1.74 -1.60 17.27
N LEU A 201 -1.84 -0.80 18.33
CA LEU A 201 -2.69 0.39 18.41
C LEU A 201 -2.22 1.42 17.36
N GLY A 202 -3.16 1.97 16.59
CA GLY A 202 -2.86 2.92 15.50
C GLY A 202 -2.80 2.28 14.10
N ALA A 203 -2.91 0.95 13.97
CA ALA A 203 -2.85 0.28 12.66
C ALA A 203 -4.09 0.45 11.76
N GLY A 204 -5.12 1.19 12.20
CA GLY A 204 -6.39 1.36 11.48
C GLY A 204 -6.24 1.94 10.08
N PHE A 205 -5.27 2.84 9.86
CA PHE A 205 -4.94 3.37 8.54
C PHE A 205 -4.35 2.30 7.62
N ARG A 206 -3.33 1.56 8.08
CA ARG A 206 -2.69 0.47 7.32
C ARG A 206 -3.70 -0.61 6.94
N ILE A 207 -4.61 -0.92 7.85
CA ILE A 207 -5.68 -1.89 7.64
C ILE A 207 -6.71 -1.39 6.62
N ALA A 208 -7.07 -0.10 6.64
CA ALA A 208 -7.97 0.47 5.65
C ALA A 208 -7.33 0.55 4.25
N ALA A 209 -6.02 0.83 4.17
CA ALA A 209 -5.26 0.79 2.92
C ALA A 209 -5.21 -0.63 2.34
N LEU A 210 -4.95 -1.63 3.17
CA LEU A 210 -4.96 -3.03 2.73
C LEU A 210 -6.37 -3.54 2.40
N ASP A 211 -7.42 -3.11 3.12
CA ASP A 211 -8.81 -3.46 2.80
C ASP A 211 -9.22 -2.86 1.45
N LEU A 212 -8.70 -1.67 1.08
CA LEU A 212 -8.89 -1.07 -0.25
C LEU A 212 -8.23 -1.90 -1.35
N GLU A 213 -7.00 -2.35 -1.13
CA GLU A 213 -6.25 -3.23 -2.04
C GLU A 213 -6.97 -4.57 -2.22
N LEU A 214 -7.37 -5.22 -1.12
CA LEU A 214 -7.99 -6.54 -1.11
C LEU A 214 -9.43 -6.56 -1.63
N ARG A 215 -10.19 -5.46 -1.47
CA ARG A 215 -11.56 -5.33 -2.01
C ARG A 215 -11.60 -4.94 -3.48
N GLY A 216 -10.45 -4.72 -4.11
CA GLY A 216 -10.40 -4.41 -5.53
C GLY A 216 -11.06 -3.08 -5.85
N ALA A 217 -10.73 -2.00 -5.14
CA ALA A 217 -10.96 -0.64 -5.67
C ALA A 217 -10.11 -0.34 -6.94
N GLY A 218 -9.56 -1.38 -7.59
CA GLY A 218 -9.10 -1.46 -8.97
C GLY A 218 -10.06 -2.17 -9.93
N ASN A 219 -11.31 -2.46 -9.54
CA ASN A 219 -12.31 -3.10 -10.41
C ASN A 219 -13.32 -2.09 -10.99
N LEU A 220 -12.83 -1.02 -11.63
CA LEU A 220 -13.68 -0.10 -12.40
C LEU A 220 -13.77 -0.46 -13.89
N LEU A 221 -13.00 -1.45 -14.35
CA LEU A 221 -12.96 -1.91 -15.73
C LEU A 221 -12.98 -3.44 -15.70
N GLY A 222 -14.16 -4.02 -15.52
CA GLY A 222 -14.32 -5.47 -15.58
C GLY A 222 -14.07 -6.00 -16.99
N GLY A 223 -13.21 -7.02 -17.06
CA GLY A 223 -13.01 -7.91 -18.19
C GLY A 223 -11.87 -8.87 -17.85
N GLU A 224 -12.22 -10.13 -17.53
CA GLU A 224 -11.35 -11.20 -17.05
C GLU A 224 -9.93 -11.21 -17.64
N GLN A 225 -8.91 -10.97 -16.82
CA GLN A 225 -7.65 -11.74 -16.84
C GLN A 225 -6.77 -11.37 -15.64
N SER A 226 -6.40 -12.40 -14.90
CA SER A 226 -5.79 -12.35 -13.59
C SER A 226 -4.28 -12.14 -13.65
N GLY A 227 -3.76 -11.29 -12.77
CA GLY A 227 -2.57 -11.64 -12.00
C GLY A 227 -1.32 -10.77 -12.15
N GLN A 228 -1.16 -9.98 -13.22
CA GLN A 228 0.09 -9.23 -13.43
C GLN A 228 -0.08 -7.80 -13.98
N MET A 229 -1.28 -7.39 -14.38
CA MET A 229 -1.55 -6.05 -14.93
C MET A 229 -2.07 -5.01 -13.91
N ASP A 230 -2.59 -5.44 -12.75
CA ASP A 230 -3.27 -4.54 -11.79
C ASP A 230 -2.36 -3.49 -11.14
N ALA A 231 -1.06 -3.76 -10.99
CA ALA A 231 -0.12 -2.83 -10.37
C ALA A 231 0.30 -1.67 -11.32
N LEU A 232 0.30 -1.91 -12.64
CA LEU A 232 0.72 -0.93 -13.64
C LEU A 232 -0.38 0.09 -13.97
N GLY A 233 -1.65 -0.32 -13.92
CA GLY A 233 -2.79 0.55 -14.25
C GLY A 233 -3.04 1.66 -13.23
N PHE A 234 -2.90 1.36 -11.93
CA PHE A 234 -3.12 2.34 -10.86
C PHE A 234 -2.05 3.42 -10.82
N GLU A 235 -0.78 3.05 -11.06
CA GLU A 235 0.34 3.99 -11.12
C GLU A 235 0.18 4.95 -12.30
N LEU A 236 -0.19 4.44 -13.48
CA LEU A 236 -0.47 5.26 -14.66
C LEU A 236 -1.69 6.17 -14.46
N TYR A 237 -2.76 5.65 -13.83
CA TYR A 237 -3.96 6.44 -13.54
C TYR A 237 -3.67 7.57 -12.56
N THR A 238 -2.99 7.30 -11.45
CA THR A 238 -2.61 8.33 -10.46
C THR A 238 -1.79 9.43 -11.13
N LYS A 239 -0.87 9.04 -12.01
CA LYS A 239 -0.02 9.95 -12.77
C LYS A 239 -0.80 10.80 -13.78
N MET A 240 -1.75 10.21 -14.51
CA MET A 240 -2.64 10.95 -15.42
C MET A 240 -3.53 11.92 -14.65
N LEU A 241 -3.96 11.57 -13.43
CA LEU A 241 -4.84 12.40 -12.61
C LEU A 241 -4.09 13.54 -11.92
N GLU A 242 -2.90 13.28 -11.39
CA GLU A 242 -1.97 14.33 -10.91
C GLU A 242 -1.68 15.32 -12.04
N ARG A 243 -1.43 14.82 -13.25
CA ARG A 243 -1.27 15.62 -14.45
C ARG A 243 -2.50 16.51 -14.69
N THR A 244 -3.71 15.95 -14.78
CA THR A 244 -4.94 16.76 -14.98
C THR A 244 -5.19 17.78 -13.85
N VAL A 245 -4.86 17.44 -12.60
CA VAL A 245 -5.03 18.35 -11.46
C VAL A 245 -4.05 19.52 -11.51
N ASN A 246 -2.80 19.28 -11.88
CA ASN A 246 -1.80 20.33 -12.06
C ASN A 246 -2.17 21.26 -13.24
N GLU A 247 -2.69 20.69 -14.33
CA GLU A 247 -3.27 21.40 -15.49
C GLU A 247 -4.37 22.38 -15.05
N LEU A 248 -5.30 21.91 -14.20
CA LEU A 248 -6.41 22.72 -13.68
C LEU A 248 -5.97 23.78 -12.65
N ARG A 249 -4.83 23.58 -11.98
CA ARG A 249 -4.22 24.54 -11.04
C ARG A 249 -3.37 25.61 -11.74
N GLY A 250 -3.16 25.49 -13.06
CA GLY A 250 -2.36 26.42 -13.85
C GLY A 250 -0.85 26.22 -13.69
N GLU A 251 -0.42 25.07 -13.17
CA GLU A 251 0.98 24.68 -13.08
C GLU A 251 1.45 24.14 -14.45
N GLU A 252 2.60 24.58 -14.95
CA GLU A 252 3.17 24.04 -16.19
C GLU A 252 3.53 22.56 -16.00
N ILE A 253 2.77 21.69 -16.64
CA ILE A 253 3.09 20.28 -16.72
C ILE A 253 4.27 20.14 -17.66
N THR A 254 5.44 19.85 -17.10
CA THR A 254 6.52 19.29 -17.89
C THR A 254 6.11 17.88 -18.29
N ASP A 255 5.76 17.68 -19.56
CA ASP A 255 5.71 16.33 -20.12
C ASP A 255 6.97 15.58 -19.68
N GLU A 256 6.79 14.41 -19.06
CA GLU A 256 7.91 13.49 -18.88
C GLU A 256 8.38 13.11 -20.28
N LEU A 257 9.44 13.78 -20.73
CA LEU A 257 10.12 13.42 -21.95
C LEU A 257 10.73 12.04 -21.72
N SER A 258 10.13 11.01 -22.30
CA SER A 258 10.73 9.69 -22.31
C SER A 258 11.93 9.73 -23.26
N VAL A 259 13.13 9.89 -22.69
CA VAL A 259 14.37 9.78 -23.46
C VAL A 259 14.55 8.32 -23.89
N SER A 260 14.67 8.10 -25.19
CA SER A 260 15.03 6.79 -25.75
C SER A 260 16.55 6.66 -25.84
N LEU A 261 17.16 5.65 -25.21
CA LEU A 261 18.60 5.42 -25.25
C LEU A 261 18.89 4.06 -25.93
N ASN A 262 19.44 4.10 -27.14
CA ASN A 262 19.77 2.91 -27.94
C ASN A 262 21.28 2.81 -28.14
N LEU A 263 22.01 2.47 -27.08
CA LEU A 263 23.48 2.46 -27.06
C LEU A 263 24.10 1.07 -27.30
N GLY A 264 23.29 0.01 -27.32
CA GLY A 264 23.76 -1.36 -27.51
C GLY A 264 24.64 -1.89 -26.37
N VAL A 265 24.44 -1.36 -25.15
CA VAL A 265 25.16 -1.78 -23.94
C VAL A 265 24.28 -2.73 -23.12
N ASP A 266 24.88 -3.77 -22.54
CA ASP A 266 24.18 -4.65 -21.62
C ASP A 266 23.94 -3.92 -20.28
N VAL A 267 22.67 -3.73 -19.96
CA VAL A 267 22.17 -3.08 -18.74
C VAL A 267 21.36 -4.06 -17.87
N SER A 268 21.63 -5.36 -17.99
CA SER A 268 20.91 -6.39 -17.26
C SER A 268 21.48 -6.66 -15.87
N ILE A 269 20.61 -6.99 -14.90
CA ILE A 269 20.97 -7.57 -13.61
C ILE A 269 21.02 -9.10 -13.76
N PRO A 270 22.21 -9.73 -13.69
CA PRO A 270 22.34 -11.17 -13.85
C PRO A 270 21.64 -11.93 -12.72
N HIS A 271 21.11 -13.13 -13.04
CA HIS A 271 20.52 -14.02 -12.03
C HIS A 271 21.55 -14.44 -10.96
N GLU A 272 22.81 -14.54 -11.35
CA GLU A 272 23.93 -14.89 -10.46
C GLU A 272 24.21 -13.82 -9.41
N PHE A 273 23.89 -12.55 -9.71
CA PHE A 273 24.08 -11.43 -8.79
C PHE A 273 22.87 -11.23 -7.86
N ILE A 274 21.65 -11.29 -8.41
CA ILE A 274 20.41 -11.27 -7.62
C ILE A 274 19.52 -12.45 -8.03
N SER A 275 19.57 -13.52 -7.24
CA SER A 275 18.84 -14.77 -7.49
C SER A 275 17.32 -14.59 -7.37
N ASP A 276 16.84 -13.86 -6.35
CA ASP A 276 15.41 -13.60 -6.17
C ASP A 276 14.85 -12.65 -7.23
N MET A 277 13.88 -13.12 -8.01
CA MET A 277 13.24 -12.36 -9.09
C MET A 277 12.53 -11.10 -8.55
N GLY A 278 11.91 -11.19 -7.38
CA GLY A 278 11.20 -10.06 -6.76
C GLY A 278 12.15 -8.93 -6.36
N GLN A 279 13.30 -9.26 -5.76
CA GLN A 279 14.36 -8.31 -5.43
C GLN A 279 14.97 -7.69 -6.68
N ARG A 280 15.14 -8.47 -7.75
CA ARG A 280 15.66 -7.97 -9.03
C ARG A 280 14.74 -6.93 -9.65
N LEU A 281 13.44 -7.23 -9.75
CA LEU A 281 12.43 -6.29 -10.26
C LEU A 281 12.33 -5.02 -9.39
N ARG A 282 12.39 -5.16 -8.06
CA ARG A 282 12.44 -4.00 -7.16
C ARG A 282 13.69 -3.15 -7.39
N THR A 283 14.84 -3.77 -7.62
CA THR A 283 16.11 -3.07 -7.86
C THR A 283 16.04 -2.29 -9.17
N TYR A 284 15.56 -2.91 -10.26
CA TYR A 284 15.29 -2.20 -11.52
C TYR A 284 14.36 -1.00 -11.33
N LYS A 285 13.22 -1.20 -10.66
CA LYS A 285 12.26 -0.12 -10.43
C LYS A 285 12.89 1.04 -9.65
N ARG A 286 13.60 0.75 -8.55
CA ARG A 286 14.29 1.75 -7.72
C ARG A 286 15.35 2.53 -8.49
N ILE A 287 16.12 1.87 -9.35
CA ILE A 287 17.12 2.54 -10.19
C ILE A 287 16.44 3.45 -11.21
N SER A 288 15.38 2.96 -11.87
CA SER A 288 14.65 3.73 -12.89
C SER A 288 13.90 4.93 -12.34
N SER A 289 13.49 4.90 -11.07
CA SER A 289 12.69 5.94 -10.40
C SER A 289 13.52 6.89 -9.53
N ALA A 290 14.85 6.75 -9.51
CA ALA A 290 15.71 7.53 -8.62
C ALA A 290 15.84 8.99 -9.10
N THR A 291 15.25 9.93 -8.35
CA THR A 291 15.25 11.37 -8.64
C THR A 291 16.43 12.09 -7.98
N GLY A 292 17.66 11.69 -8.30
CA GLY A 292 18.84 12.28 -7.65
C GLY A 292 20.14 11.50 -7.85
N GLU A 293 21.26 12.18 -8.03
CA GLU A 293 22.58 11.54 -8.08
C GLU A 293 22.94 10.99 -6.70
N GLU A 294 22.59 11.72 -5.64
CA GLU A 294 22.71 11.26 -4.26
C GLU A 294 21.87 10.00 -3.99
N ILE A 295 20.68 9.90 -4.57
CA ILE A 295 19.81 8.72 -4.43
C ILE A 295 20.41 7.53 -5.17
N LEU A 296 20.85 7.73 -6.42
CA LEU A 296 21.53 6.70 -7.20
C LEU A 296 22.83 6.22 -6.54
N ARG A 297 23.62 7.13 -5.95
CA ARG A 297 24.83 6.80 -5.20
C ARG A 297 24.52 5.96 -3.97
N LYS A 298 23.51 6.34 -3.17
CA LYS A 298 23.07 5.56 -2.01
C LYS A 298 22.54 4.18 -2.42
N LEU A 299 21.78 4.10 -3.50
CA LEU A 299 21.28 2.83 -4.05
C LEU A 299 22.42 1.94 -4.52
N SER A 300 23.42 2.49 -5.19
CA SER A 300 24.61 1.75 -5.63
C SER A 300 25.40 1.20 -4.44
N ALA A 301 25.59 2.02 -3.39
CA ALA A 301 26.23 1.57 -2.15
C ALA A 301 25.43 0.46 -1.45
N GLU A 302 24.10 0.60 -1.35
CA GLU A 302 23.23 -0.44 -0.77
C GLU A 302 23.28 -1.75 -1.57
N VAL A 303 23.24 -1.67 -2.90
CA VAL A 303 23.31 -2.85 -3.78
C VAL A 303 24.67 -3.54 -3.63
N SER A 304 25.77 -2.77 -3.55
CA SER A 304 27.09 -3.35 -3.36
C SER A 304 27.30 -3.94 -1.97
N ASP A 305 26.77 -3.31 -0.92
CA ASP A 305 26.82 -3.83 0.46
C ASP A 305 26.05 -5.15 0.60
N ARG A 306 24.89 -5.25 -0.06
CA ARG A 306 24.01 -6.41 0.05
C ARG A 306 24.42 -7.60 -0.83
N TYR A 307 24.92 -7.34 -2.03
CA TYR A 307 25.16 -8.39 -3.03
C TYR A 307 26.64 -8.50 -3.45
N GLY A 308 27.52 -7.65 -2.91
CA GLY A 308 28.96 -7.68 -3.16
C GLY A 308 29.37 -6.84 -4.38
N ARG A 309 30.40 -7.31 -5.09
CA ARG A 309 30.95 -6.60 -6.25
C ARG A 309 29.95 -6.63 -7.42
N MET A 310 29.59 -5.44 -7.92
CA MET A 310 28.67 -5.31 -9.05
C MET A 310 29.30 -5.84 -10.35
N PRO A 311 28.58 -6.64 -11.15
CA PRO A 311 28.95 -6.95 -12.52
C PRO A 311 28.92 -5.71 -13.40
N GLU A 312 29.69 -5.73 -14.49
CA GLU A 312 29.76 -4.62 -15.47
C GLU A 312 28.38 -4.24 -16.02
N SER A 313 27.50 -5.22 -16.28
CA SER A 313 26.13 -4.98 -16.74
C SER A 313 25.26 -4.21 -15.71
N VAL A 314 25.53 -4.39 -14.42
CA VAL A 314 24.86 -3.67 -13.33
C VAL A 314 25.44 -2.26 -13.17
N GLU A 315 26.76 -2.10 -13.30
CA GLU A 315 27.39 -0.78 -13.33
C GLU A 315 26.89 0.05 -14.51
N ASN A 316 26.77 -0.57 -15.68
CA ASN A 316 26.18 0.02 -16.87
C ASN A 316 24.72 0.44 -16.66
N LEU A 317 23.92 -0.34 -15.92
CA LEU A 317 22.54 0.03 -15.57
C LEU A 317 22.49 1.32 -14.73
N PHE A 318 23.40 1.50 -13.76
CA PHE A 318 23.49 2.75 -12.99
C PHE A 318 23.96 3.92 -13.87
N ASN A 319 24.95 3.71 -14.74
CA ASN A 319 25.43 4.74 -15.66
C ASN A 319 24.36 5.13 -16.71
N TYR A 320 23.57 4.17 -17.17
CA TYR A 320 22.42 4.38 -18.03
C TYR A 320 21.37 5.27 -17.35
N ALA A 321 21.04 5.00 -16.07
CA ALA A 321 20.10 5.82 -15.32
C ALA A 321 20.59 7.26 -15.14
N ARG A 322 21.89 7.45 -14.89
CA ARG A 322 22.52 8.78 -14.83
C ARG A 322 22.44 9.52 -16.16
N LEU A 323 22.81 8.86 -17.25
CA LEU A 323 22.78 9.44 -18.59
C LEU A 323 21.36 9.85 -18.99
N ARG A 324 20.39 8.95 -18.78
CA ARG A 324 18.97 9.20 -19.02
C ARG A 324 18.50 10.47 -18.32
N ARG A 325 18.89 10.66 -17.06
CA ARG A 325 18.48 11.82 -16.28
C ARG A 325 19.07 13.13 -16.82
N ILE A 326 20.35 13.15 -17.16
CA ILE A 326 20.98 14.33 -17.77
C ILE A 326 20.27 14.66 -19.10
N ALA A 327 19.93 13.63 -19.87
CA ALA A 327 19.20 13.77 -21.12
C ALA A 327 17.77 14.31 -20.90
N GLU A 328 17.05 13.86 -19.87
CA GLU A 328 15.73 14.37 -19.48
C GLU A 328 15.80 15.85 -19.05
N GLU A 329 16.78 16.22 -18.22
CA GLU A 329 16.99 17.61 -17.76
C GLU A 329 17.30 18.57 -18.93
N MET A 330 18.01 18.08 -19.96
CA MET A 330 18.31 18.86 -21.16
C MET A 330 17.26 18.75 -22.26
N ARG A 331 16.17 17.99 -22.03
CA ARG A 331 15.08 17.75 -22.99
C ARG A 331 15.55 17.11 -24.30
N VAL A 332 16.45 16.14 -24.20
CA VAL A 332 16.82 15.24 -25.29
C VAL A 332 15.64 14.29 -25.59
N LEU A 333 15.42 13.96 -26.85
CA LEU A 333 14.40 13.01 -27.30
C LEU A 333 14.98 11.59 -27.44
N SER A 334 16.15 11.46 -28.06
CA SER A 334 16.83 10.17 -28.19
C SER A 334 18.35 10.29 -28.22
N ILE A 335 19.02 9.23 -27.79
CA ILE A 335 20.45 9.02 -27.92
C ILE A 335 20.66 7.66 -28.57
N ASP A 336 21.13 7.66 -29.80
CA ASP A 336 21.21 6.47 -30.64
C ASP A 336 22.66 6.21 -31.05
N LYS A 337 23.14 4.98 -30.86
CA LYS A 337 24.41 4.52 -31.43
C LYS A 337 24.23 4.32 -32.93
N THR A 338 25.02 5.02 -33.72
CA THR A 338 25.06 4.88 -35.18
C THR A 338 26.26 4.00 -35.57
N PRO A 339 26.32 3.47 -36.81
CA PRO A 339 27.49 2.72 -37.28
C PRO A 339 28.80 3.51 -37.18
N SER A 340 28.73 4.83 -37.39
CA SER A 340 29.88 5.74 -37.35
C SER A 340 30.16 6.33 -35.96
N GLY A 341 29.20 6.34 -35.03
CA GLY A 341 29.40 6.87 -33.68
C GLY A 341 28.11 7.00 -32.87
N ILE A 342 27.74 8.22 -32.50
CA ILE A 342 26.57 8.51 -31.65
C ILE A 342 25.78 9.72 -32.15
N ALA A 343 24.45 9.67 -32.03
CA ALA A 343 23.55 10.74 -32.39
C ALA A 343 22.65 11.13 -31.21
N PHE A 344 22.56 12.43 -30.92
CA PHE A 344 21.66 13.02 -29.93
C PHE A 344 20.59 13.82 -30.66
N LYS A 345 19.32 13.48 -30.44
CA LYS A 345 18.20 14.22 -30.98
C LYS A 345 17.61 15.10 -29.88
N PHE A 346 17.64 16.41 -30.07
CA PHE A 346 17.14 17.38 -29.11
C PHE A 346 15.71 17.81 -29.43
N ASN A 347 14.96 18.22 -28.40
CA ASN A 347 13.66 18.86 -28.56
C ASN A 347 13.81 20.35 -28.92
N GLU A 348 12.80 20.97 -29.52
CA GLU A 348 12.79 22.40 -29.91
C GLU A 348 12.99 23.34 -28.72
N LYS A 349 12.63 22.91 -27.50
CA LYS A 349 12.84 23.64 -26.25
C LYS A 349 14.05 23.17 -25.44
N ALA A 350 15.06 22.56 -26.08
CA ALA A 350 16.23 22.02 -25.40
C ALA A 350 17.06 23.12 -24.71
N LYS A 351 17.61 22.79 -23.53
CA LYS A 351 18.46 23.68 -22.75
C LYS A 351 19.93 23.45 -23.14
N ILE A 352 20.31 24.01 -24.28
CA ILE A 352 21.66 23.88 -24.86
C ILE A 352 22.32 25.27 -24.83
N ALA A 353 23.54 25.35 -24.28
CA ALA A 353 24.34 26.57 -24.36
C ALA A 353 24.96 26.72 -25.77
N PRO A 354 24.60 27.74 -26.56
CA PRO A 354 25.08 27.87 -27.94
C PRO A 354 26.61 27.97 -28.04
N ASP A 355 27.25 28.67 -27.10
CA ASP A 355 28.70 28.88 -27.08
C ASP A 355 29.48 27.57 -26.82
N LYS A 356 28.97 26.75 -25.89
CA LYS A 356 29.54 25.43 -25.57
C LYS A 356 29.33 24.43 -26.71
N LEU A 357 28.17 24.49 -27.38
CA LEU A 357 27.89 23.69 -28.58
C LEU A 357 28.89 23.99 -29.71
N MET A 358 29.17 25.27 -29.98
CA MET A 358 30.15 25.65 -31.00
C MET A 358 31.56 25.19 -30.64
N THR A 359 31.94 25.28 -29.36
CA THR A 359 33.25 24.81 -28.87
C THR A 359 33.44 23.31 -29.12
N ILE A 360 32.39 22.51 -28.89
CA ILE A 360 32.42 21.06 -29.12
C ILE A 360 32.44 20.72 -30.61
N LEU A 361 31.67 21.44 -31.44
CA LEU A 361 31.72 21.27 -32.89
C LEU A 361 33.11 21.58 -33.48
N GLN A 362 33.89 22.45 -32.83
CA GLN A 362 35.26 22.76 -33.23
C GLN A 362 36.30 21.78 -32.67
N SER A 363 36.01 21.15 -31.52
CA SER A 363 36.93 20.24 -30.84
C SER A 363 36.90 18.82 -31.40
N TYR A 364 35.79 18.42 -32.02
CA TYR A 364 35.63 17.11 -32.65
C TYR A 364 35.60 17.27 -34.18
N GLU A 365 36.61 16.73 -34.88
CA GLU A 365 36.82 16.93 -36.32
C GLU A 365 35.62 16.53 -37.21
N ASN A 366 34.75 15.63 -36.74
CA ASN A 366 33.60 15.10 -37.50
C ASN A 366 32.25 15.30 -36.78
N ALA A 367 32.14 16.28 -35.87
CA ALA A 367 30.87 16.58 -35.23
C ALA A 367 29.96 17.41 -36.15
N GLN A 368 28.70 17.01 -36.29
CA GLN A 368 27.72 17.68 -37.14
C GLN A 368 26.43 17.98 -36.37
N PHE A 369 25.98 19.23 -36.42
CA PHE A 369 24.66 19.63 -35.91
C PHE A 369 23.73 19.94 -37.08
N THR A 370 22.66 19.17 -37.20
CA THR A 370 21.69 19.32 -38.28
C THR A 370 20.56 20.30 -37.91
N PRO A 371 19.92 20.96 -38.90
CA PRO A 371 18.78 21.85 -38.66
C PRO A 371 17.58 21.18 -37.96
N ASN A 372 17.50 19.85 -38.00
CA ASN A 372 16.46 19.06 -37.33
C ASN A 372 16.79 18.79 -35.85
N GLY A 373 17.77 19.49 -35.26
CA GLY A 373 18.16 19.35 -33.85
C GLY A 373 18.88 18.05 -33.54
N VAL A 374 19.54 17.43 -34.53
CA VAL A 374 20.35 16.22 -34.31
C VAL A 374 21.83 16.56 -34.30
N LEU A 375 22.50 16.27 -33.19
CA LEU A 375 23.95 16.35 -33.04
C LEU A 375 24.55 14.96 -33.22
N LYS A 376 25.48 14.82 -34.17
CA LYS A 376 26.18 13.57 -34.45
C LYS A 376 27.66 13.72 -34.16
N PHE A 377 28.24 12.68 -33.58
CA PHE A 377 29.68 12.52 -33.43
C PHE A 377 30.07 11.19 -34.06
N ASP A 378 31.11 11.21 -34.88
CA ASP A 378 31.78 9.98 -35.29
C ASP A 378 32.77 9.59 -34.18
N LEU A 379 32.76 8.31 -33.81
CA LEU A 379 33.54 7.76 -32.70
C LEU A 379 34.40 6.60 -33.20
N ASP A 380 35.63 6.52 -32.69
CA ASP A 380 36.54 5.40 -32.95
C ASP A 380 36.08 4.12 -32.22
N GLU A 381 36.59 2.95 -32.62
CA GLU A 381 36.22 1.66 -32.01
C GLU A 381 36.49 1.59 -30.49
N MET A 382 37.56 2.22 -29.99
CA MET A 382 37.79 2.35 -28.54
C MET A 382 36.74 3.23 -27.85
N GLN A 383 36.32 4.31 -28.51
CA GLN A 383 35.30 5.22 -28.00
C GLN A 383 33.91 4.56 -28.02
N LYS A 384 33.64 3.70 -29.00
CA LYS A 384 32.39 2.91 -29.07
C LYS A 384 32.24 1.90 -27.92
N GLN A 385 33.34 1.49 -27.26
CA GLN A 385 33.30 0.63 -26.06
C GLN A 385 32.94 1.42 -24.80
N GLN A 386 33.31 2.69 -24.71
CA GLN A 386 33.00 3.58 -23.58
C GLN A 386 31.86 4.57 -23.89
N ILE A 387 30.93 4.14 -24.74
CA ILE A 387 29.92 5.04 -25.32
C ILE A 387 29.02 5.69 -24.27
N LEU A 388 28.76 5.03 -23.14
CA LEU A 388 27.96 5.58 -22.04
C LEU A 388 28.65 6.76 -21.35
N ASP A 389 29.95 6.64 -21.07
CA ASP A 389 30.72 7.66 -20.37
C ASP A 389 30.97 8.86 -21.28
N LEU A 390 31.29 8.61 -22.55
CA LEU A 390 31.44 9.67 -23.56
C LEU A 390 30.11 10.41 -23.78
N ALA A 391 29.00 9.69 -23.91
CA ALA A 391 27.69 10.32 -24.06
C ALA A 391 27.36 11.23 -22.88
N ARG A 392 27.71 10.80 -21.67
CA ARG A 392 27.53 11.58 -20.46
C ARG A 392 28.42 12.83 -20.46
N GLN A 393 29.71 12.71 -20.80
CA GLN A 393 30.63 13.84 -20.85
C GLN A 393 30.16 14.90 -21.85
N ILE A 394 29.81 14.47 -23.07
CA ILE A 394 29.28 15.35 -24.12
C ILE A 394 28.04 16.10 -23.62
N LEU A 395 27.09 15.41 -22.98
CA LEU A 395 25.91 16.08 -22.44
C LEU A 395 26.22 17.02 -21.26
N GLN A 396 27.20 16.70 -20.41
CA GLN A 396 27.60 17.57 -19.31
C GLN A 396 28.27 18.86 -19.79
N GLU A 397 29.08 18.77 -20.85
CA GLU A 397 29.73 19.94 -21.41
C GLU A 397 28.76 20.87 -22.15
N ILE A 398 27.73 20.32 -22.82
CA ILE A 398 26.75 21.11 -23.60
C ILE A 398 25.67 21.74 -22.69
N ARG A 399 25.55 21.26 -21.45
CA ARG A 399 24.53 21.70 -20.49
C ARG A 399 24.66 23.19 -20.15
N THR A 400 23.52 23.89 -20.17
CA THR A 400 23.40 25.25 -19.62
C THR A 400 23.53 25.22 -18.10
N GLU A 401 24.41 26.05 -17.54
CA GLU A 401 24.50 26.30 -16.09
C GLU A 401 23.47 27.36 -15.71
N ASP A 402 22.21 26.94 -15.53
CA ASP A 402 21.15 27.74 -14.90
C ASP A 402 20.53 26.95 -13.74
#